data_AF-A0A7S2MYJ3-F1
#
_entry.id   AF-A0A7S2MYJ3-F1
#
_cell.length_a   1.000
_cell.length_b   1.000
_cell.length_c   1.000
_cell.angle_alpha   90.00
_cell.angle_beta   90.00
_cell.angle_gamma   90.00
#
_symmetry.space_group_name_H-M   'P 1'
#
loop_
_entity.id
_entity.type
_entity.pdbx_description
1 polymer ?
#
loop_
_entity_poly.entity_id
_entity_poly.type
_entity_poly.pdbx_seq_one_letter_code
_entity_poly.pdbx_strand_id
1 'polypeptide(L)'
;ALHNCIASLEAGYRDQKKEGSEDDGTKEKGPSLCFPFASSVASDSALVCNMLRHMLPADSIRSSIESSNAKQRMTADENNSNDTSNGDGGESHGCADAATEWISLVIERLCGMGLLPEMYRSAGGSSRTIDDNTEQDSAADDEIRMIMVTPEQVVLLNCVWRSVEEQMHPSNMKTTESSSSPRHPLGGGGGDDAVMANFRFLAGEVESIRSGLHFTGDTGCSSQTKMTKDFNERYDGETVCAQDAYMTMLEILATSLSQDGHDSKNPLSASNICIVPKIRECLGRETPLLTSALLDLGQLVDDLSTKNRGKKARELSMASEEQRLVIGLVRLMGNLCFRCRYNQDLIRITEVPVSKDVADSMTINKNSNGNEKAEADASSPRGNNIKTARNGLHIILSCTSFSYGCFTLREWALVAIRNILEDNDENRDVVAQLEAQNAVNTPELQKMGVKVDLDKRGKVHVVHDNNTERHTK
;
A
#
# COMPACT_ATOMS: atom_id res chain seq x y z
N ALA A 1 3.59 23.98 28.95
CA ALA A 1 2.24 23.78 28.39
C ALA A 1 2.04 22.34 27.89
N LEU A 2 2.82 21.89 26.90
CA LEU A 2 2.74 20.50 26.37
C LEU A 2 2.85 19.43 27.45
N HIS A 3 3.79 19.55 28.38
CA HIS A 3 3.90 18.63 29.53
C HIS A 3 2.59 18.54 30.35
N ASN A 4 1.92 19.67 30.61
CA ASN A 4 0.65 19.67 31.35
C ASN A 4 -0.50 19.12 30.49
N CYS A 5 -0.46 19.33 29.17
CA CYS A 5 -1.39 18.72 28.23
C CYS A 5 -1.27 17.19 28.30
N ILE A 6 -0.05 16.66 28.20
CA ILE A 6 0.23 15.22 28.30
C ILE A 6 -0.15 14.68 29.66
N ALA A 7 0.23 15.35 30.76
CA ALA A 7 -0.16 14.93 32.10
C ALA A 7 -1.68 14.90 32.27
N SER A 8 -2.42 15.83 31.65
CA SER A 8 -3.88 15.85 31.66
C SER A 8 -4.48 14.71 30.84
N LEU A 9 -3.91 14.44 29.65
CA LEU A 9 -4.27 13.30 28.81
C LEU A 9 -4.02 11.98 29.55
N GLU A 10 -2.87 11.84 30.23
CA GLU A 10 -2.53 10.67 31.02
C GLU A 10 -3.41 10.48 32.25
N ALA A 11 -3.74 11.56 32.95
CA ALA A 11 -4.60 11.52 34.13
C ALA A 11 -6.00 11.01 33.75
N GLY A 12 -6.61 11.62 32.74
CA GLY A 12 -7.92 11.19 32.25
C GLY A 12 -7.92 9.76 31.72
N TYR A 13 -6.81 9.32 31.13
CA TYR A 13 -6.65 7.96 30.64
C TYR A 13 -6.54 6.91 31.75
N ARG A 14 -5.88 7.24 32.88
CA ARG A 14 -5.80 6.34 34.04
C ARG A 14 -7.14 6.16 34.72
N ASP A 15 -7.98 7.19 34.76
CA ASP A 15 -9.29 7.13 35.40
C ASP A 15 -10.25 6.22 34.62
N GLN A 16 -10.24 6.26 33.27
CA GLN A 16 -11.02 5.31 32.45
C GLN A 16 -10.66 3.84 32.72
N LYS A 17 -9.41 3.54 33.09
CA LYS A 17 -8.96 2.17 33.38
C LYS A 17 -9.57 1.60 34.66
N LYS A 18 -9.81 2.44 35.68
CA LYS A 18 -10.34 1.99 36.99
C LYS A 18 -11.83 1.68 36.93
N GLU A 19 -12.58 2.36 36.08
CA GLU A 19 -14.03 2.22 36.00
C GLU A 19 -14.51 0.97 35.23
N GLY A 20 -13.60 0.24 34.57
CA GLY A 20 -13.91 -0.96 33.80
C GLY A 20 -13.82 -2.29 34.58
N SER A 21 -13.37 -2.29 35.83
CA SER A 21 -13.14 -3.53 36.60
C SER A 21 -14.12 -3.78 37.75
N GLU A 22 -15.07 -2.88 38.01
CA GLU A 22 -16.10 -3.09 39.03
C GLU A 22 -17.45 -3.36 38.35
N ASP A 23 -17.78 -4.65 38.27
CA ASP A 23 -19.05 -5.21 37.80
C ASP A 23 -20.14 -5.01 38.86
N ASP A 24 -20.43 -3.74 39.20
CA ASP A 24 -21.52 -3.38 40.10
C ASP A 24 -22.60 -2.58 39.37
N GLY A 25 -23.84 -3.04 39.52
CA GLY A 25 -24.93 -2.78 38.60
C GLY A 25 -25.39 -1.31 38.53
N THR A 26 -25.74 -0.90 37.31
CA THR A 26 -26.80 0.08 37.00
C THR A 26 -26.63 1.55 37.44
N LYS A 27 -25.41 2.06 37.60
CA LYS A 27 -25.21 3.52 37.62
C LYS A 27 -24.84 4.05 36.24
N GLU A 28 -25.72 4.86 35.66
CA GLU A 28 -25.45 5.66 34.46
C GLU A 28 -24.13 6.43 34.67
N LYS A 29 -23.12 6.06 33.89
CA LYS A 29 -21.78 6.65 33.94
C LYS A 29 -21.79 8.00 33.25
N GLY A 30 -21.41 9.05 33.97
CA GLY A 30 -21.18 10.37 33.37
C GLY A 30 -20.01 10.34 32.38
N PRO A 31 -20.01 11.17 31.33
CA PRO A 31 -18.94 11.21 30.33
C PRO A 31 -17.61 11.61 30.97
N SER A 32 -16.53 10.85 30.71
CA SER A 32 -15.20 11.16 31.23
C SER A 32 -14.74 12.54 30.72
N LEU A 33 -14.42 13.46 31.64
CA LEU A 33 -14.08 14.86 31.35
C LEU A 33 -12.84 15.07 30.46
N CYS A 34 -12.01 14.04 30.23
CA CYS A 34 -10.77 14.16 29.46
C CYS A 34 -10.95 14.07 27.94
N PHE A 35 -11.97 13.33 27.47
CA PHE A 35 -12.20 13.17 26.04
C PHE A 35 -12.56 14.50 25.32
N PRO A 36 -13.40 15.38 25.89
CA PRO A 36 -13.68 16.69 25.30
C PRO A 36 -12.44 17.56 25.08
N PHE A 37 -11.48 17.52 26.01
CA PHE A 37 -10.25 18.29 25.87
C PHE A 37 -9.36 17.74 24.74
N ALA A 38 -9.14 16.43 24.72
CA ALA A 38 -8.35 15.79 23.66
C ALA A 38 -8.95 16.02 22.27
N SER A 39 -10.27 15.88 22.15
CA SER A 39 -11.01 16.18 20.91
C SER A 39 -10.88 17.65 20.52
N SER A 40 -11.01 18.59 21.47
CA SER A 40 -10.79 20.01 21.21
C SER A 40 -9.39 20.32 20.71
N VAL A 41 -8.36 19.66 21.26
CA VAL A 41 -6.97 19.81 20.81
C VAL A 41 -6.79 19.25 19.39
N ALA A 42 -7.32 18.06 19.14
CA ALA A 42 -7.23 17.40 17.82
C ALA A 42 -7.99 18.15 16.73
N SER A 43 -9.10 18.82 17.07
CA SER A 43 -9.91 19.60 16.12
C SER A 43 -9.42 21.03 15.92
N ASP A 44 -8.54 21.57 16.77
CA ASP A 44 -7.99 22.93 16.59
C ASP A 44 -6.96 22.96 15.47
N SER A 45 -7.38 23.41 14.28
CA SER A 45 -6.53 23.55 13.09
C SER A 45 -5.30 24.41 13.33
N ALA A 46 -5.42 25.53 14.06
CA ALA A 46 -4.28 26.41 14.30
C ALA A 46 -3.25 25.74 15.21
N LEU A 47 -3.70 25.06 16.27
CA LEU A 47 -2.82 24.33 17.18
C LEU A 47 -2.13 23.15 16.48
N VAL A 48 -2.89 22.30 15.77
CA VAL A 48 -2.37 21.13 15.07
C VAL A 48 -1.36 21.55 13.99
N CYS A 49 -1.70 22.53 13.14
CA CYS A 49 -0.79 23.04 12.11
C CYS A 49 0.48 23.64 12.73
N ASN A 50 0.38 24.41 13.81
CA ASN A 50 1.55 24.97 14.48
C ASN A 50 2.46 23.88 15.06
N MET A 51 1.88 22.86 15.72
CA MET A 51 2.62 21.70 16.22
C MET A 51 3.37 20.98 15.09
N LEU A 52 2.69 20.71 13.98
CA LEU A 52 3.28 20.00 12.83
C LEU A 52 4.34 20.82 12.11
N ARG A 53 4.17 22.15 12.01
CA ARG A 53 5.20 23.05 11.48
C ARG A 53 6.47 23.09 12.31
N HIS A 54 6.36 22.91 13.63
CA HIS A 54 7.53 22.77 14.51
C HIS A 54 8.22 21.41 14.38
N MET A 55 7.55 20.40 13.82
CA MET A 55 8.16 19.10 13.51
C MET A 55 8.85 19.05 12.16
N LEU A 56 8.53 19.96 11.24
CA LEU A 56 9.28 20.11 10.00
C LEU A 56 10.73 20.44 10.37
N PRO A 57 11.69 19.53 10.16
CA PRO A 57 13.06 19.83 10.51
C PRO A 57 13.48 20.93 9.55
N ALA A 58 13.81 22.12 10.09
CA ALA A 58 14.36 23.20 9.29
C ALA A 58 15.54 22.67 8.45
N ASP A 59 16.29 21.70 8.99
CA ASP A 59 17.43 21.03 8.35
C ASP A 59 17.06 19.95 7.33
N SER A 60 15.90 19.28 7.42
CA SER A 60 15.48 18.31 6.38
C SER A 60 14.91 19.01 5.15
N ILE A 61 14.25 20.15 5.35
CA ILE A 61 13.92 21.07 4.25
C ILE A 61 15.22 21.62 3.64
N ARG A 62 16.19 22.00 4.47
CA ARG A 62 17.52 22.48 4.02
C ARG A 62 18.28 21.41 3.25
N SER A 63 18.35 20.17 3.73
CA SER A 63 19.06 19.08 3.08
C SER A 63 18.35 18.63 1.80
N SER A 64 17.02 18.65 1.76
CA SER A 64 16.25 18.39 0.54
C SER A 64 16.55 19.46 -0.52
N ILE A 65 16.51 20.75 -0.16
CA ILE A 65 16.86 21.89 -1.03
C ILE A 65 18.33 21.84 -1.47
N GLU A 66 19.24 21.50 -0.56
CA GLU A 66 20.68 21.37 -0.87
C GLU A 66 20.93 20.18 -1.79
N SER A 67 20.22 19.06 -1.62
CA SER A 67 20.35 17.88 -2.48
C SER A 67 19.77 18.09 -3.88
N SER A 68 18.68 18.86 -4.02
CA SER A 68 18.12 19.23 -5.32
C SER A 68 18.97 20.30 -6.03
N ASN A 69 19.53 21.25 -5.29
CA ASN A 69 20.53 22.21 -5.81
C ASN A 69 21.85 21.52 -6.20
N ALA A 70 22.31 20.52 -5.43
CA ALA A 70 23.52 19.76 -5.74
C ALA A 70 23.33 18.89 -6.99
N LYS A 71 22.16 18.27 -7.17
CA LYS A 71 21.80 17.56 -8.41
C LYS A 71 21.76 18.49 -9.63
N GLN A 72 21.25 19.72 -9.48
CA GLN A 72 21.31 20.73 -10.56
C GLN A 72 22.73 21.20 -10.88
N ARG A 73 23.63 21.25 -9.89
CA ARG A 73 25.04 21.62 -10.11
C ARG A 73 25.86 20.49 -10.73
N MET A 74 25.59 19.23 -10.37
CA MET A 74 26.30 18.08 -10.94
C MET A 74 25.98 17.85 -12.43
N THR A 75 24.86 18.35 -12.93
CA THR A 75 24.57 18.32 -14.38
C THR A 75 25.31 19.41 -15.18
N ALA A 76 26.05 20.31 -14.53
CA ALA A 76 26.73 21.43 -15.19
C ALA A 76 28.27 21.30 -15.22
N ASP A 77 28.89 20.52 -14.33
CA ASP A 77 30.36 20.46 -14.18
C ASP A 77 30.87 19.02 -13.98
N GLU A 78 30.60 18.10 -14.91
CA GLU A 78 31.39 16.87 -15.04
C GLU A 78 32.63 17.16 -15.90
N ASN A 79 33.59 17.94 -15.38
CA ASN A 79 34.93 18.04 -15.98
C ASN A 79 35.99 18.73 -15.10
N ASN A 80 36.05 18.52 -13.77
CA ASN A 80 37.35 18.64 -13.10
C ASN A 80 37.44 18.13 -11.65
N SER A 81 38.65 17.64 -11.36
CA SER A 81 39.35 17.57 -10.08
C SER A 81 39.02 16.45 -9.07
N ASN A 82 40.04 15.60 -8.93
CA ASN A 82 40.43 14.92 -7.70
C ASN A 82 40.73 15.96 -6.61
N ASP A 83 40.03 15.94 -5.49
CA ASP A 83 40.59 16.48 -4.25
C ASP A 83 40.15 15.68 -3.02
N THR A 84 41.15 15.09 -2.37
CA THR A 84 41.06 14.32 -1.15
C THR A 84 41.15 15.26 0.05
N SER A 85 40.02 15.51 0.73
CA SER A 85 40.04 16.14 2.05
C SER A 85 39.48 15.21 3.13
N ASN A 86 40.35 14.88 4.08
CA ASN A 86 40.05 14.29 5.37
C ASN A 86 39.35 15.36 6.23
N GLY A 87 38.03 15.27 6.37
CA GLY A 87 37.23 16.12 7.25
C GLY A 87 36.87 15.39 8.55
N ASP A 88 37.40 15.90 9.66
CA ASP A 88 37.14 15.53 11.05
C ASP A 88 35.63 15.53 11.34
N GLY A 89 35.07 14.35 11.63
CA GLY A 89 33.66 14.11 11.86
C GLY A 89 33.25 14.56 13.26
N GLY A 90 32.95 15.84 13.42
CA GLY A 90 32.26 16.34 14.60
C GLY A 90 30.87 15.73 14.68
N GLU A 91 30.65 14.85 15.65
CA GLU A 91 29.35 14.30 16.04
C GLU A 91 28.40 15.45 16.44
N SER A 92 27.72 16.01 15.44
CA SER A 92 26.54 16.85 15.59
C SER A 92 25.35 15.98 16.02
N HIS A 93 25.47 15.29 17.15
CA HIS A 93 24.38 14.54 17.75
C HIS A 93 23.56 15.45 18.66
N GLY A 94 22.26 15.53 18.37
CA GLY A 94 21.30 15.26 19.44
C GLY A 94 20.60 16.45 20.08
N CYS A 95 20.39 17.55 19.36
CA CYS A 95 19.31 18.47 19.71
C CYS A 95 18.21 18.40 18.65
N ALA A 96 17.81 17.17 18.26
CA ALA A 96 16.43 16.97 17.85
C ALA A 96 15.59 17.47 19.04
N ASP A 97 15.13 18.71 18.88
CA ASP A 97 14.72 19.64 19.94
C ASP A 97 13.71 18.92 20.83
N ALA A 98 13.90 18.91 22.15
CA ALA A 98 13.00 18.25 23.10
C ALA A 98 11.53 18.59 22.82
N ALA A 99 11.25 19.77 22.25
CA ALA A 99 9.94 20.14 21.73
C ALA A 99 9.37 19.15 20.70
N THR A 100 10.16 18.70 19.72
CA THR A 100 9.74 17.73 18.68
C THR A 100 9.39 16.36 19.26
N GLU A 101 10.13 15.90 20.28
CA GLU A 101 9.81 14.68 21.01
C GLU A 101 8.48 14.83 21.74
N TRP A 102 8.28 15.93 22.46
CA TRP A 102 7.02 16.22 23.13
C TRP A 102 5.84 16.32 22.16
N ILE A 103 6.02 16.94 20.98
CA ILE A 103 4.97 17.01 19.95
C ILE A 103 4.66 15.60 19.42
N SER A 104 5.67 14.79 19.14
CA SER A 104 5.50 13.39 18.69
C SER A 104 4.72 12.58 19.71
N LEU A 105 5.04 12.72 21.00
CA LEU A 105 4.31 12.08 22.09
C LEU A 105 2.86 12.55 22.17
N VAL A 106 2.56 13.85 21.99
CA VAL A 106 1.17 14.32 21.95
C VAL A 106 0.42 13.69 20.77
N ILE A 107 1.01 13.68 19.57
CA ILE A 107 0.40 13.10 18.37
C ILE A 107 0.13 11.61 18.59
N GLU A 108 1.10 10.86 19.11
CA GLU A 108 0.93 9.44 19.44
C GLU A 108 -0.22 9.23 20.43
N ARG A 109 -0.32 10.05 21.48
CA ARG A 109 -1.41 9.94 22.46
C ARG A 109 -2.77 10.22 21.85
N LEU A 110 -2.89 11.27 21.03
CA LEU A 110 -4.14 11.60 20.34
C LEU A 110 -4.54 10.52 19.33
N CYS A 111 -3.58 9.97 18.58
CA CYS A 111 -3.82 8.82 17.70
C CYS A 111 -4.26 7.58 18.48
N GLY A 112 -3.60 7.32 19.61
CA GLY A 112 -3.96 6.26 20.54
C GLY A 112 -5.39 6.42 21.07
N MET A 113 -5.89 7.64 21.19
CA MET A 113 -7.29 7.92 21.58
C MET A 113 -8.30 7.80 20.44
N GLY A 114 -7.87 7.59 19.20
CA GLY A 114 -8.76 7.48 18.04
C GLY A 114 -8.99 8.79 17.31
N LEU A 115 -8.19 9.83 17.58
CA LEU A 115 -8.42 11.19 17.07
C LEU A 115 -7.61 11.52 15.81
N LEU A 116 -7.16 10.49 15.08
CA LEU A 116 -6.41 10.67 13.84
C LEU A 116 -7.25 11.38 12.74
N PRO A 117 -8.52 11.03 12.51
CA PRO A 117 -9.35 11.71 11.52
C PRO A 117 -9.50 13.21 11.79
N GLU A 118 -9.71 13.59 13.05
CA GLU A 118 -9.83 14.98 13.49
C GLU A 118 -8.52 15.73 13.23
N MET A 119 -7.38 15.20 13.68
CA MET A 119 -6.07 15.83 13.45
C MET A 119 -5.76 15.98 11.97
N TYR A 120 -6.06 14.97 11.16
CA TYR A 120 -5.79 14.99 9.72
C TYR A 120 -6.63 16.05 8.99
N ARG A 121 -7.92 16.18 9.34
CA ARG A 121 -8.79 17.23 8.80
C ARG A 121 -8.34 18.61 9.24
N SER A 122 -7.97 18.76 10.51
CA SER A 122 -7.48 20.02 11.07
C SER A 122 -6.16 20.47 10.46
N ALA A 123 -5.26 19.53 10.14
CA ALA A 123 -4.01 19.79 9.41
C ALA A 123 -4.24 20.22 7.94
N GLY A 124 -5.36 19.83 7.34
CA GLY A 124 -5.73 20.20 5.97
C GLY A 124 -6.24 21.64 5.82
N GLY A 125 -6.38 22.40 6.91
CA GLY A 125 -6.86 23.79 6.92
C GLY A 125 -8.32 23.98 6.50
N SER A 126 -9.00 22.91 6.09
CA SER A 126 -10.38 22.91 5.66
C SER A 126 -11.26 22.39 6.78
N SER A 127 -11.55 23.24 7.76
CA SER A 127 -12.83 23.11 8.47
C SER A 127 -13.92 23.46 7.46
N ARG A 128 -14.24 22.52 6.56
CA ARG A 128 -15.47 22.58 5.79
C ARG A 128 -16.58 22.51 6.82
N THR A 129 -17.03 23.66 7.29
CA THR A 129 -18.39 23.78 7.75
C THR A 129 -19.21 23.43 6.53
N ILE A 130 -19.61 22.16 6.45
CA ILE A 130 -20.73 21.76 5.61
C ILE A 130 -21.85 22.60 6.21
N ASP A 131 -22.10 23.77 5.60
CA ASP A 131 -23.28 24.53 5.92
C ASP A 131 -24.44 23.68 5.41
N ASP A 132 -24.90 22.76 6.27
CA ASP A 132 -25.98 21.77 6.07
C ASP A 132 -27.29 22.41 5.59
N ASN A 133 -27.35 23.74 5.47
CA ASN A 133 -28.52 24.49 5.06
C ASN A 133 -28.58 24.83 3.56
N THR A 134 -27.62 24.37 2.74
CA THR A 134 -27.71 24.55 1.27
C THR A 134 -28.21 23.28 0.59
N GLU A 135 -29.36 22.78 1.05
CA GLU A 135 -30.17 21.83 0.28
C GLU A 135 -30.75 22.56 -0.94
N GLN A 136 -30.11 22.52 -2.12
CA GLN A 136 -30.79 22.43 -3.44
C GLN A 136 -29.84 22.59 -4.65
N ASP A 137 -29.81 21.52 -5.46
CA ASP A 137 -29.92 21.55 -6.94
C ASP A 137 -28.69 21.54 -7.88
N SER A 138 -27.48 21.10 -7.48
CA SER A 138 -26.51 20.62 -8.50
C SER A 138 -25.75 19.35 -8.11
N ALA A 139 -26.40 18.19 -8.29
CA ALA A 139 -25.76 16.87 -8.28
C ALA A 139 -24.60 16.69 -9.29
N ALA A 140 -24.29 17.71 -10.10
CA ALA A 140 -23.18 17.73 -11.04
C ALA A 140 -21.91 18.43 -10.50
N ASP A 141 -21.98 19.21 -9.41
CA ASP A 141 -20.80 19.90 -8.84
C ASP A 141 -20.14 19.15 -7.67
N ASP A 142 -20.74 18.05 -7.19
CA ASP A 142 -20.12 17.15 -6.22
C ASP A 142 -19.07 16.21 -6.85
N GLU A 143 -18.97 16.19 -8.19
CA GLU A 143 -18.32 15.07 -8.89
C GLU A 143 -16.78 15.08 -8.79
N ILE A 144 -16.10 16.21 -8.54
CA ILE A 144 -14.62 16.20 -8.42
C ILE A 144 -14.12 17.27 -7.45
N ARG A 145 -14.51 17.18 -6.18
CA ARG A 145 -13.78 17.93 -5.13
C ARG A 145 -12.45 17.23 -4.87
N MET A 146 -11.42 17.61 -5.64
CA MET A 146 -10.12 17.00 -5.49
C MET A 146 -9.53 17.28 -4.12
N ILE A 147 -8.98 16.24 -3.51
CA ILE A 147 -8.41 16.30 -2.17
C ILE A 147 -7.00 16.85 -2.27
N MET A 148 -6.84 18.06 -1.74
CA MET A 148 -5.53 18.69 -1.58
C MET A 148 -4.90 18.14 -0.31
N VAL A 149 -3.67 17.63 -0.42
CA VAL A 149 -2.89 17.15 0.71
C VAL A 149 -1.88 18.23 1.09
N THR A 150 -1.93 18.69 2.33
CA THR A 150 -1.00 19.71 2.85
C THR A 150 0.31 19.09 3.34
N PRO A 151 1.42 19.84 3.36
CA PRO A 151 2.66 19.38 3.97
C PRO A 151 2.48 18.95 5.44
N GLU A 152 1.63 19.66 6.20
CA GLU A 152 1.30 19.32 7.58
C GLU A 152 0.64 17.94 7.69
N GLN A 153 -0.28 17.59 6.77
CA GLN A 153 -0.86 16.25 6.73
C GLN A 153 0.19 15.16 6.46
N VAL A 154 1.15 15.41 5.56
CA VAL A 154 2.26 14.48 5.30
C VAL A 154 3.12 14.28 6.56
N VAL A 155 3.43 15.37 7.28
CA VAL A 155 4.19 15.30 8.54
C VAL A 155 3.42 14.50 9.59
N LEU A 156 2.12 14.76 9.75
CA LEU A 156 1.27 14.01 10.68
C LEU A 156 1.32 12.51 10.37
N LEU A 157 1.11 12.12 9.11
CA LEU A 157 1.17 10.72 8.70
C LEU A 157 2.53 10.08 8.99
N ASN A 158 3.63 10.79 8.77
CA ASN A 158 4.96 10.28 9.08
C ASN A 158 5.16 10.05 10.60
N CYS A 159 4.61 10.93 11.44
CA CYS A 159 4.64 10.75 12.89
C CYS A 159 3.84 9.50 13.30
N VAL A 160 2.66 9.33 12.71
CA VAL A 160 1.80 8.16 12.93
C VAL A 160 2.50 6.88 12.49
N TRP A 161 3.11 6.88 11.30
CA TRP A 161 3.84 5.74 10.77
C TRP A 161 4.99 5.33 11.68
N ARG A 162 5.81 6.27 12.17
CA ARG A 162 6.89 5.97 13.13
C ARG A 162 6.36 5.39 14.43
N SER A 163 5.29 5.95 14.99
CA SER A 163 4.67 5.43 16.20
C SER A 163 4.15 3.99 16.00
N VAL A 164 3.55 3.71 14.84
CA VAL A 164 3.15 2.35 14.46
C VAL A 164 4.37 1.44 14.37
N GLU A 165 5.42 1.82 13.66
CA GLU A 165 6.63 1.02 13.49
C GLU A 165 7.33 0.70 14.83
N GLU A 166 7.48 1.70 15.70
CA GLU A 166 8.09 1.56 17.02
C GLU A 166 7.31 0.59 17.91
N GLN A 167 5.99 0.68 17.95
CA GLN A 167 5.17 -0.24 18.75
C GLN A 167 5.16 -1.66 18.18
N MET A 168 5.38 -1.81 16.88
CA MET A 168 5.39 -3.09 16.17
C MET A 168 6.75 -3.78 16.20
N HIS A 169 7.80 -3.09 16.66
CA HIS A 169 9.14 -3.65 16.68
C HIS A 169 9.29 -4.75 17.76
N PRO A 170 9.78 -5.96 17.42
CA PRO A 170 9.86 -7.09 18.37
C PRO A 170 10.67 -6.83 19.64
N SER A 171 11.59 -5.86 19.63
CA SER A 171 12.38 -5.47 20.80
C SER A 171 11.53 -4.81 21.89
N ASN A 172 10.51 -4.03 21.49
CA ASN A 172 9.68 -3.26 22.42
C ASN A 172 8.63 -4.13 23.12
N MET A 173 8.38 -5.33 22.60
CA MET A 173 7.50 -6.31 23.23
C MET A 173 8.08 -6.99 24.48
N LYS A 174 9.40 -6.94 24.71
CA LYS A 174 10.05 -7.72 25.78
C LYS A 174 10.24 -6.99 27.11
N THR A 175 10.13 -5.68 27.14
CA THR A 175 10.60 -4.86 28.29
C THR A 175 9.48 -4.27 29.15
N THR A 176 8.21 -4.41 28.74
CA THR A 176 7.07 -3.86 29.49
C THR A 176 6.46 -4.91 30.43
N GLU A 177 7.15 -5.22 31.53
CA GLU A 177 6.56 -5.95 32.67
C GLU A 177 5.45 -5.13 33.39
N SER A 178 5.20 -3.89 32.96
CA SER A 178 4.06 -3.10 33.41
C SER A 178 2.74 -3.72 32.95
N SER A 179 1.84 -4.00 33.90
CA SER A 179 0.53 -4.66 33.77
C SER A 179 -0.51 -4.01 32.83
N SER A 180 -0.13 -3.15 31.90
CA SER A 180 -1.01 -2.68 30.83
C SER A 180 -0.83 -3.50 29.57
N SER A 181 -1.90 -4.19 29.16
CA SER A 181 -1.99 -4.80 27.82
C SER A 181 -1.51 -3.80 26.77
N PRO A 182 -0.65 -4.21 25.82
CA PRO A 182 -0.29 -3.36 24.68
C PRO A 182 -1.58 -2.96 23.97
N ARG A 183 -1.69 -1.68 23.64
CA ARG A 183 -2.83 -1.10 22.93
C ARG A 183 -2.39 -0.75 21.53
N HIS A 184 -3.33 -0.82 20.59
CA HIS A 184 -3.04 -0.47 19.22
C HIS A 184 -2.70 1.04 19.09
N PRO A 185 -1.64 1.43 18.35
CA PRO A 185 -1.23 2.84 18.20
C PRO A 185 -2.31 3.73 17.58
N LEU A 186 -3.15 3.12 16.73
CA LEU A 186 -4.28 3.78 16.09
C LEU A 186 -5.56 3.47 16.87
N GLY A 187 -5.83 4.17 17.97
CA GLY A 187 -7.13 4.13 18.64
C GLY A 187 -7.30 3.11 19.78
N GLY A 188 -6.28 2.34 20.15
CA GLY A 188 -6.40 1.34 21.22
C GLY A 188 -6.73 1.93 22.60
N GLY A 189 -6.54 3.23 22.77
CA GLY A 189 -7.00 4.04 23.89
C GLY A 189 -8.51 4.25 23.95
N GLY A 190 -9.15 4.42 22.79
CA GLY A 190 -10.58 4.64 22.63
C GLY A 190 -11.40 3.35 22.47
N GLY A 191 -10.75 2.19 22.47
CA GLY A 191 -11.40 0.88 22.30
C GLY A 191 -11.52 0.45 20.83
N ASP A 192 -12.13 -0.71 20.61
CA ASP A 192 -12.19 -1.35 19.29
C ASP A 192 -12.84 -0.47 18.21
N ASP A 193 -13.89 0.26 18.57
CA ASP A 193 -14.60 1.14 17.62
C ASP A 193 -13.72 2.29 17.12
N ALA A 194 -12.90 2.87 18.01
CA ALA A 194 -11.95 3.93 17.67
C ALA A 194 -10.84 3.41 16.74
N VAL A 195 -10.35 2.19 16.99
CA VAL A 195 -9.40 1.52 16.09
C VAL A 195 -10.04 1.33 14.71
N MET A 196 -11.23 0.72 14.65
CA MET A 196 -11.93 0.48 13.39
C MET A 196 -12.20 1.78 12.62
N ALA A 197 -12.62 2.85 13.31
CA ALA A 197 -12.86 4.15 12.71
C ALA A 197 -11.59 4.72 12.05
N ASN A 198 -10.44 4.64 12.71
CA ASN A 198 -9.15 5.08 12.15
C ASN A 198 -8.78 4.31 10.87
N PHE A 199 -8.96 2.98 10.86
CA PHE A 199 -8.66 2.16 9.68
C PHE A 199 -9.60 2.46 8.51
N ARG A 200 -10.91 2.62 8.77
CA ARG A 200 -11.87 3.03 7.74
C ARG A 200 -11.54 4.41 7.18
N PHE A 201 -11.17 5.35 8.06
CA PHE A 201 -10.74 6.68 7.67
C PHE A 201 -9.51 6.62 6.75
N LEU A 202 -8.45 5.92 7.15
CA LEU A 202 -7.24 5.77 6.34
C LEU A 202 -7.54 5.11 4.98
N ALA A 203 -8.36 4.06 4.95
CA ALA A 203 -8.76 3.41 3.71
C ALA A 203 -9.56 4.35 2.80
N GLY A 204 -10.47 5.15 3.37
CA GLY A 204 -11.22 6.17 2.65
C GLY A 204 -10.30 7.25 2.06
N GLU A 205 -9.35 7.76 2.84
CA GLU A 205 -8.39 8.77 2.38
C GLU A 205 -7.44 8.23 1.30
N VAL A 206 -7.02 6.97 1.39
CA VAL A 206 -6.22 6.31 0.34
C VAL A 206 -6.98 6.33 -0.99
N GLU A 207 -8.26 5.94 -1.01
CA GLU A 207 -9.08 5.95 -2.23
C GLU A 207 -9.32 7.34 -2.80
N SER A 208 -9.57 8.27 -1.89
CA SER A 208 -9.72 9.69 -2.12
C SER A 208 -8.51 10.30 -2.83
N ILE A 209 -7.30 10.08 -2.29
CA ILE A 209 -6.05 10.56 -2.87
C ILE A 209 -5.74 9.83 -4.19
N ARG A 210 -5.93 8.50 -4.22
CA ARG A 210 -5.74 7.64 -5.41
C ARG A 210 -6.55 8.14 -6.60
N SER A 211 -7.83 8.47 -6.38
CA SER A 211 -8.72 8.99 -7.43
C SER A 211 -8.23 10.34 -7.98
N GLY A 212 -7.61 11.17 -7.13
CA GLY A 212 -6.98 12.42 -7.55
C GLY A 212 -5.67 12.23 -8.32
N LEU A 213 -4.89 11.19 -7.99
CA LEU A 213 -3.60 10.89 -8.64
C LEU A 213 -3.78 10.26 -10.04
N HIS A 214 -4.75 9.37 -10.24
CA HIS A 214 -4.96 8.72 -11.55
C HIS A 214 -5.36 9.67 -12.67
N PHE A 215 -5.82 10.89 -12.36
CA PHE A 215 -6.20 11.88 -13.38
C PHE A 215 -4.99 12.50 -14.10
N THR A 216 -3.76 12.30 -13.62
CA THR A 216 -2.55 12.92 -14.19
C THR A 216 -1.75 12.00 -15.11
N GLY A 217 -2.06 10.70 -15.12
CA GLY A 217 -1.44 9.73 -16.01
C GLY A 217 -1.97 9.87 -17.44
N ASP A 218 -1.09 10.25 -18.35
CA ASP A 218 -1.27 10.52 -19.78
C ASP A 218 -1.96 9.37 -20.55
N THR A 219 -3.24 9.14 -20.30
CA THR A 219 -4.06 8.36 -21.22
C THR A 219 -4.24 9.24 -22.44
N GLY A 220 -3.51 8.95 -23.52
CA GLY A 220 -3.50 9.66 -24.81
C GLY A 220 -4.85 9.68 -25.56
N CYS A 221 -5.97 9.76 -24.85
CA CYS A 221 -7.30 9.99 -25.38
C CYS A 221 -7.50 11.50 -25.57
N SER A 222 -7.46 11.92 -26.83
CA SER A 222 -7.58 13.31 -27.32
C SER A 222 -8.92 14.02 -27.04
N SER A 223 -9.74 13.49 -26.12
CA SER A 223 -11.08 14.01 -25.80
C SER A 223 -11.13 14.88 -24.53
N GLN A 224 -10.04 15.00 -23.77
CA GLN A 224 -10.01 15.65 -22.45
C GLN A 224 -9.60 17.14 -22.46
N THR A 225 -9.67 17.81 -23.61
CA THR A 225 -9.01 19.11 -23.85
C THR A 225 -9.61 20.32 -23.11
N LYS A 226 -10.72 20.17 -22.37
CA LYS A 226 -11.41 21.32 -21.76
C LYS A 226 -11.36 21.37 -20.22
N MET A 227 -11.13 20.26 -19.53
CA MET A 227 -11.00 20.24 -18.05
C MET A 227 -9.54 20.29 -17.58
N THR A 228 -8.57 19.98 -18.43
CA THR A 228 -7.14 19.93 -18.07
C THR A 228 -6.48 21.30 -17.90
N LYS A 229 -7.14 22.40 -18.28
CA LYS A 229 -6.52 23.72 -18.27
C LYS A 229 -6.33 24.29 -16.85
N ASP A 230 -7.24 23.98 -15.93
CA ASP A 230 -7.14 24.40 -14.53
C ASP A 230 -6.26 23.44 -13.70
N PHE A 231 -6.04 22.21 -14.17
CA PHE A 231 -5.14 21.24 -13.52
C PHE A 231 -3.66 21.55 -13.73
N ASN A 232 -3.31 22.19 -14.85
CA ASN A 232 -1.92 22.59 -15.14
C ASN A 232 -1.42 23.75 -14.26
N GLU A 233 -2.27 24.33 -13.41
CA GLU A 233 -1.86 25.34 -12.43
C GLU A 233 -1.46 24.75 -11.07
N ARG A 234 -1.52 23.42 -10.89
CA ARG A 234 -1.00 22.81 -9.67
C ARG A 234 0.49 23.05 -9.55
N TYR A 235 0.89 23.50 -8.38
CA TYR A 235 2.28 23.52 -8.01
C TYR A 235 2.77 22.09 -7.78
N ASP A 236 3.95 21.75 -8.33
CA ASP A 236 4.56 20.40 -8.24
C ASP A 236 4.58 19.83 -6.81
N GLY A 237 4.69 20.71 -5.80
CA GLY A 237 4.67 20.32 -4.40
C GLY A 237 3.37 19.64 -3.94
N GLU A 238 2.21 19.96 -4.53
CA GLU A 238 0.93 19.34 -4.15
C GLU A 238 0.86 17.88 -4.57
N THR A 239 1.28 17.57 -5.80
CA THR A 239 1.32 16.20 -6.32
C THR A 239 2.30 15.35 -5.52
N VAL A 240 3.46 15.91 -5.16
CA VAL A 240 4.45 15.25 -4.29
C VAL A 240 3.86 14.97 -2.91
N CYS A 241 3.17 15.94 -2.28
CA CYS A 241 2.53 15.72 -0.99
C CYS A 241 1.45 14.64 -1.06
N ALA A 242 0.62 14.64 -2.10
CA ALA A 242 -0.40 13.63 -2.32
C ALA A 242 0.19 12.23 -2.49
N GLN A 243 1.24 12.10 -3.30
CA GLN A 243 1.95 10.83 -3.50
C GLN A 243 2.59 10.33 -2.20
N ASP A 244 3.28 11.20 -1.45
CA ASP A 244 3.89 10.83 -0.17
C ASP A 244 2.84 10.44 0.89
N ALA A 245 1.71 11.16 0.95
CA ALA A 245 0.62 10.80 1.85
C ALA A 245 0.01 9.45 1.50
N TYR A 246 -0.29 9.21 0.21
CA TYR A 246 -0.80 7.92 -0.28
C TYR A 246 0.15 6.78 0.11
N MET A 247 1.44 6.95 -0.17
CA MET A 247 2.48 5.97 0.17
C MET A 247 2.57 5.71 1.68
N THR A 248 2.58 6.77 2.48
CA THR A 248 2.69 6.65 3.94
C THR A 248 1.44 5.99 4.54
N MET A 249 0.24 6.30 4.04
CA MET A 249 -0.99 5.64 4.48
C MET A 249 -1.00 4.14 4.16
N LEU A 250 -0.55 3.75 2.96
CA LEU A 250 -0.38 2.33 2.61
C LEU A 250 0.59 1.64 3.58
N GLU A 251 1.70 2.29 3.95
CA GLU A 251 2.68 1.75 4.90
C GLU A 251 2.13 1.64 6.32
N ILE A 252 1.36 2.62 6.78
CA ILE A 252 0.65 2.59 8.07
C ILE A 252 -0.31 1.40 8.10
N LEU A 253 -1.17 1.27 7.09
CA LEU A 253 -2.14 0.18 6.99
C LEU A 253 -1.44 -1.17 6.93
N ALA A 254 -0.46 -1.32 6.04
CA ALA A 254 0.28 -2.56 5.87
C ALA A 254 1.00 -2.98 7.16
N THR A 255 1.64 -2.04 7.87
CA THR A 255 2.37 -2.34 9.11
C THR A 255 1.42 -2.66 10.26
N SER A 256 0.33 -1.91 10.39
CA SER A 256 -0.64 -2.14 11.47
C SER A 256 -1.38 -3.48 11.31
N LEU A 257 -1.59 -3.94 10.08
CA LEU A 257 -2.25 -5.21 9.78
C LEU A 257 -1.35 -6.44 9.92
N SER A 258 -0.03 -6.29 10.13
CA SER A 258 0.87 -7.44 10.22
C SER A 258 0.88 -8.14 11.59
N GLN A 259 0.18 -7.61 12.60
CA GLN A 259 0.12 -8.26 13.91
C GLN A 259 -0.77 -9.49 13.89
N ASP A 260 -0.26 -10.56 14.47
CA ASP A 260 -1.06 -11.69 14.86
C ASP A 260 -1.02 -11.81 16.38
N GLY A 261 -2.18 -11.61 17.01
CA GLY A 261 -2.36 -11.77 18.46
C GLY A 261 -2.22 -13.17 19.00
N HIS A 262 -1.56 -14.06 18.25
CA HIS A 262 -1.57 -15.49 18.48
C HIS A 262 -0.33 -15.96 19.23
N ASP A 263 -0.02 -15.31 20.35
CA ASP A 263 0.80 -15.95 21.38
C ASP A 263 -0.02 -17.08 22.01
N SER A 264 -0.01 -18.23 21.33
CA SER A 264 -0.77 -19.46 21.65
C SER A 264 -0.52 -20.03 23.05
N LYS A 265 0.40 -19.45 23.82
CA LYS A 265 0.83 -19.96 25.12
C LYS A 265 -0.01 -19.45 26.29
N ASN A 266 -0.80 -18.38 26.12
CA ASN A 266 -1.64 -17.87 27.20
C ASN A 266 -3.07 -17.54 26.73
N PRO A 267 -4.02 -18.50 26.83
CA PRO A 267 -5.41 -18.29 26.41
C PRO A 267 -6.12 -17.16 27.19
N LEU A 268 -5.56 -16.72 28.32
CA LEU A 268 -6.11 -15.63 29.14
C LEU A 268 -5.71 -14.22 28.64
N SER A 269 -4.72 -14.07 27.75
CA SER A 269 -4.35 -12.75 27.16
C SER A 269 -5.00 -12.47 25.80
N ALA A 270 -5.91 -13.34 25.35
CA ALA A 270 -6.48 -13.30 24.00
C ALA A 270 -7.50 -12.16 23.76
N SER A 271 -7.92 -11.43 24.80
CA SER A 271 -9.07 -10.51 24.68
C SER A 271 -8.77 -9.22 23.91
N ASN A 272 -7.52 -8.71 23.89
CA ASN A 272 -7.21 -7.39 23.34
C ASN A 272 -6.50 -7.39 21.97
N ILE A 273 -5.94 -8.53 21.51
CA ILE A 273 -5.25 -8.62 20.21
C ILE A 273 -6.13 -9.29 19.14
N CYS A 274 -7.44 -9.46 19.42
CA CYS A 274 -8.39 -10.11 18.51
C CYS A 274 -9.08 -9.15 17.52
N ILE A 275 -8.71 -7.87 17.49
CA ILE A 275 -9.36 -6.90 16.59
C ILE A 275 -8.81 -6.94 15.16
N VAL A 276 -7.53 -7.26 14.96
CA VAL A 276 -6.89 -7.23 13.63
C VAL A 276 -7.61 -8.10 12.58
N PRO A 277 -8.03 -9.34 12.88
CA PRO A 277 -8.84 -10.12 11.94
C PRO A 277 -10.16 -9.42 11.53
N LYS A 278 -10.84 -8.75 12.48
CA LYS A 278 -12.05 -7.97 12.19
C LYS A 278 -11.76 -6.77 11.31
N ILE A 279 -10.63 -6.09 11.53
CA ILE A 279 -10.18 -4.97 10.69
C ILE A 279 -9.95 -5.48 9.26
N ARG A 280 -9.23 -6.59 9.08
CA ARG A 280 -8.98 -7.17 7.74
C ARG A 280 -10.29 -7.49 7.01
N GLU A 281 -11.23 -8.16 7.68
CA GLU A 281 -12.54 -8.49 7.12
C GLU A 281 -13.36 -7.25 6.75
N CYS A 282 -13.41 -6.25 7.65
CA CYS A 282 -14.10 -4.99 7.42
C CYS A 282 -13.50 -4.21 6.25
N LEU A 283 -12.18 -4.06 6.20
CA LEU A 283 -11.53 -3.31 5.13
C LEU A 283 -11.78 -3.93 3.75
N GLY A 284 -11.80 -5.25 3.63
CA GLY A 284 -12.11 -5.89 2.35
C GLY A 284 -13.60 -5.89 1.98
N ARG A 285 -14.51 -5.87 2.97
CA ARG A 285 -15.96 -5.87 2.72
C ARG A 285 -16.57 -4.49 2.52
N GLU A 286 -16.16 -3.55 3.37
CA GLU A 286 -16.81 -2.24 3.49
C GLU A 286 -16.07 -1.15 2.71
N THR A 287 -14.86 -1.42 2.23
CA THR A 287 -14.06 -0.46 1.47
C THR A 287 -13.56 -1.08 0.17
N PRO A 288 -13.33 -0.29 -0.89
CA PRO A 288 -12.76 -0.80 -2.13
C PRO A 288 -11.24 -0.91 -2.08
N LEU A 289 -10.60 -0.69 -0.90
CA LEU A 289 -9.15 -0.63 -0.74
C LEU A 289 -8.43 -1.83 -1.37
N LEU A 290 -8.92 -3.05 -1.13
CA LEU A 290 -8.28 -4.26 -1.66
C LEU A 290 -8.40 -4.35 -3.19
N THR A 291 -9.58 -4.07 -3.73
CA THR A 291 -9.84 -4.10 -5.17
C THR A 291 -9.09 -2.99 -5.91
N SER A 292 -9.07 -1.78 -5.37
CA SER A 292 -8.35 -0.64 -5.92
C SER A 292 -6.83 -0.86 -5.89
N ALA A 293 -6.29 -1.34 -4.77
CA ALA A 293 -4.87 -1.68 -4.65
C ALA A 293 -4.44 -2.76 -5.67
N LEU A 294 -5.33 -3.72 -5.97
CA LEU A 294 -5.11 -4.72 -7.01
C LEU A 294 -5.07 -4.12 -8.41
N LEU A 295 -5.98 -3.19 -8.72
CA LEU A 295 -6.01 -2.51 -10.01
C LEU A 295 -4.75 -1.65 -10.22
N ASP A 296 -4.37 -0.89 -9.19
CA ASP A 296 -3.15 -0.08 -9.18
C ASP A 296 -1.92 -0.96 -9.39
N LEU A 297 -1.81 -2.09 -8.67
CA LEU A 297 -0.71 -3.03 -8.85
C LEU A 297 -0.69 -3.63 -10.26
N GLY A 298 -1.86 -3.96 -10.81
CA GLY A 298 -1.97 -4.49 -12.17
C GLY A 298 -1.44 -3.51 -13.21
N GLN A 299 -1.82 -2.24 -13.12
CA GLN A 299 -1.33 -1.19 -13.99
C GLN A 299 0.19 -1.02 -13.86
N LEU A 300 0.71 -0.93 -12.63
CA LEU A 300 2.14 -0.82 -12.38
C LEU A 300 2.93 -2.01 -12.94
N VAL A 301 2.43 -3.23 -12.77
CA VAL A 301 3.07 -4.44 -13.33
C VAL A 301 3.11 -4.40 -14.85
N ASP A 302 2.08 -3.88 -15.50
CA ASP A 302 2.03 -3.73 -16.97
C ASP A 302 3.01 -2.67 -17.46
N ASP A 303 3.07 -1.52 -16.78
CA ASP A 303 4.01 -0.45 -17.09
C ASP A 303 5.45 -0.92 -16.92
N LEU A 304 5.74 -1.63 -15.81
CA LEU A 304 7.05 -2.22 -15.56
C LEU A 304 7.42 -3.28 -16.59
N SER A 305 6.45 -4.11 -17.01
CA SER A 305 6.65 -5.11 -18.06
C SER A 305 6.99 -4.45 -19.40
N THR A 306 6.29 -3.36 -19.73
CA THR A 306 6.50 -2.60 -20.97
C THR A 306 7.85 -1.89 -20.96
N LYS A 307 8.18 -1.19 -19.86
CA LYS A 307 9.46 -0.47 -19.64
C LYS A 307 10.68 -1.39 -19.67
N ASN A 308 10.50 -2.65 -19.30
CA ASN A 308 11.57 -3.65 -19.26
C ASN A 308 11.51 -4.67 -20.40
N ARG A 309 10.68 -4.44 -21.41
CA ARG A 309 10.56 -5.34 -22.56
C ARG A 309 11.91 -5.51 -23.26
N GLY A 310 12.28 -6.77 -23.51
CA GLY A 310 13.53 -7.14 -24.19
C GLY A 310 14.79 -7.03 -23.32
N LYS A 311 14.69 -6.55 -22.07
CA LYS A 311 15.81 -6.55 -21.12
C LYS A 311 15.99 -7.93 -20.51
N LYS A 312 17.24 -8.31 -20.24
CA LYS A 312 17.52 -9.54 -19.48
C LYS A 312 17.11 -9.34 -18.02
N ALA A 313 16.91 -10.44 -17.29
CA ALA A 313 16.54 -10.39 -15.88
C ALA A 313 17.47 -9.49 -15.02
N ARG A 314 18.78 -9.52 -15.28
CA ARG A 314 19.79 -8.69 -14.60
C ARG A 314 19.78 -7.21 -15.00
N GLU A 315 19.08 -6.86 -16.08
CA GLU A 315 18.98 -5.51 -16.64
C GLU A 315 17.62 -4.86 -16.30
N LEU A 316 16.77 -5.57 -15.53
CA LEU A 316 15.51 -5.02 -15.05
C LEU A 316 15.79 -3.84 -14.13
N SER A 317 15.16 -2.70 -14.42
CA SER A 317 15.26 -1.51 -13.60
C SER A 317 13.87 -1.03 -13.19
N MET A 318 13.80 -0.48 -11.98
CA MET A 318 12.60 0.07 -11.37
C MET A 318 13.01 1.33 -10.61
N ALA A 319 12.28 2.43 -10.75
CA ALA A 319 12.53 3.65 -10.01
C ALA A 319 12.27 3.43 -8.52
N SER A 320 12.92 4.20 -7.63
CA SER A 320 12.76 4.03 -6.18
C SER A 320 11.31 4.21 -5.72
N GLU A 321 10.57 5.14 -6.34
CA GLU A 321 9.15 5.37 -6.05
C GLU A 321 8.28 4.21 -6.51
N GLU A 322 8.50 3.70 -7.74
CA GLU A 322 7.83 2.50 -8.27
C GLU A 322 8.10 1.29 -7.34
N GLN A 323 9.34 1.11 -6.87
CA GLN A 323 9.69 0.05 -5.93
C GLN A 323 8.92 0.18 -4.62
N ARG A 324 8.94 1.37 -4.01
CA ARG A 324 8.25 1.63 -2.74
C ARG A 324 6.75 1.35 -2.87
N LEU A 325 6.13 1.82 -3.95
CA LEU A 325 4.70 1.63 -4.22
C LEU A 325 4.33 0.17 -4.42
N VAL A 326 5.04 -0.54 -5.30
CA VAL A 326 4.76 -1.95 -5.58
C VAL A 326 4.97 -2.82 -4.33
N ILE A 327 6.02 -2.56 -3.54
CA ILE A 327 6.22 -3.24 -2.25
C ILE A 327 5.07 -2.94 -1.28
N GLY A 328 4.69 -1.67 -1.13
CA GLY A 328 3.63 -1.23 -0.23
C GLY A 328 2.29 -1.90 -0.54
N LEU A 329 1.91 -1.92 -1.83
CA LEU A 329 0.68 -2.58 -2.31
C LEU A 329 0.71 -4.09 -2.05
N VAL A 330 1.79 -4.79 -2.42
CA VAL A 330 1.91 -6.24 -2.22
C VAL A 330 1.88 -6.60 -0.73
N ARG A 331 2.58 -5.83 0.12
CA ARG A 331 2.59 -6.01 1.57
C ARG A 331 1.20 -5.79 2.17
N LEU A 332 0.50 -4.72 1.78
CA LEU A 332 -0.86 -4.44 2.21
C LEU A 332 -1.81 -5.60 1.85
N MET A 333 -1.80 -6.06 0.60
CA MET A 333 -2.63 -7.16 0.14
C MET A 333 -2.36 -8.47 0.89
N GLY A 334 -1.08 -8.80 1.08
CA GLY A 334 -0.69 -9.98 1.84
C GLY A 334 -1.20 -9.93 3.28
N ASN A 335 -1.13 -8.78 3.93
CA ASN A 335 -1.59 -8.60 5.30
C ASN A 335 -3.13 -8.54 5.41
N LEU A 336 -3.83 -7.99 4.41
CA LEU A 336 -5.29 -8.04 4.34
C LEU A 336 -5.81 -9.47 4.16
N CYS A 337 -5.08 -10.32 3.43
CA CYS A 337 -5.50 -11.70 3.18
C CYS A 337 -5.15 -12.67 4.31
N PHE A 338 -4.24 -12.31 5.22
CA PHE A 338 -3.80 -13.22 6.27
C PHE A 338 -4.95 -13.63 7.19
N ARG A 339 -5.28 -14.94 7.16
CA ARG A 339 -6.41 -15.56 7.87
C ARG A 339 -7.76 -14.88 7.62
N CYS A 340 -7.93 -14.26 6.45
CA CYS A 340 -9.17 -13.59 6.07
C CYS A 340 -9.72 -14.22 4.78
N ARG A 341 -10.53 -15.28 4.93
CA ARG A 341 -11.05 -16.06 3.80
C ARG A 341 -11.78 -15.22 2.76
N TYR A 342 -12.58 -14.25 3.21
CA TYR A 342 -13.28 -13.33 2.31
C TYR A 342 -12.31 -12.54 1.43
N ASN A 343 -11.24 -11.98 2.00
CA ASN A 343 -10.24 -11.21 1.25
C ASN A 343 -9.44 -12.10 0.30
N GLN A 344 -9.08 -13.31 0.74
CA GLN A 344 -8.40 -14.30 -0.11
C GLN A 344 -9.24 -14.63 -1.35
N ASP A 345 -10.54 -14.87 -1.17
CA ASP A 345 -11.46 -15.14 -2.27
C ASP A 345 -11.66 -13.89 -3.15
N LEU A 346 -11.69 -12.69 -2.54
CA LEU A 346 -11.79 -11.42 -3.26
C LEU A 346 -10.63 -11.22 -4.24
N ILE A 347 -9.39 -11.57 -3.85
CA ILE A 347 -8.22 -11.53 -4.76
C ILE A 347 -8.42 -12.44 -5.97
N ARG A 348 -8.97 -13.64 -5.78
CA ARG A 348 -9.18 -14.62 -6.86
C ARG A 348 -10.27 -14.19 -7.84
N ILE A 349 -11.35 -13.60 -7.35
CA ILE A 349 -12.51 -13.23 -8.18
C ILE A 349 -12.36 -11.85 -8.83
N THR A 350 -11.49 -10.99 -8.31
CA THR A 350 -11.27 -9.65 -8.87
C THR A 350 -10.56 -9.76 -10.21
N GLU A 351 -11.26 -9.41 -11.28
CA GLU A 351 -10.69 -9.28 -12.62
C GLU A 351 -9.91 -7.96 -12.72
N VAL A 352 -8.64 -8.07 -13.15
CA VAL A 352 -7.75 -6.92 -13.34
C VAL A 352 -7.52 -6.75 -14.84
N PRO A 353 -7.88 -5.59 -15.42
CA PRO A 353 -7.61 -5.31 -16.83
C PRO A 353 -6.12 -5.40 -17.17
N VAL A 354 -5.83 -5.81 -18.39
CA VAL A 354 -4.47 -5.76 -18.96
C VAL A 354 -4.39 -4.51 -19.83
N SER A 355 -3.32 -3.74 -19.66
CA SER A 355 -3.07 -2.56 -20.50
C SER A 355 -3.04 -2.94 -21.99
N LYS A 356 -3.57 -2.06 -22.84
CA LYS A 356 -3.66 -2.30 -24.30
C LYS A 356 -2.29 -2.61 -24.90
N ASP A 357 -1.24 -1.92 -24.46
CA ASP A 357 0.13 -2.12 -24.95
C ASP A 357 0.63 -3.54 -24.68
N VAL A 358 0.29 -4.09 -23.52
CA VAL A 358 0.62 -5.46 -23.14
C VAL A 358 -0.23 -6.46 -23.92
N ALA A 359 -1.53 -6.18 -24.11
CA ALA A 359 -2.44 -7.02 -24.87
C ALA A 359 -2.04 -7.14 -26.37
N ASP A 360 -1.68 -6.01 -27.00
CA ASP A 360 -1.23 -5.97 -28.39
C ASP A 360 0.09 -6.73 -28.57
N SER A 361 0.97 -6.60 -27.58
CA SER A 361 2.24 -7.32 -27.52
C SER A 361 2.08 -8.84 -27.48
N MET A 362 1.07 -9.34 -26.76
CA MET A 362 0.75 -10.77 -26.71
C MET A 362 0.17 -11.28 -28.03
N THR A 363 -0.58 -10.43 -28.74
CA THR A 363 -1.25 -10.79 -30.00
C THR A 363 -0.25 -10.89 -31.15
N ILE A 364 0.72 -9.97 -31.24
CA ILE A 364 1.74 -9.97 -32.30
C ILE A 364 2.59 -11.25 -32.27
N ASN A 365 2.93 -11.76 -31.08
CA ASN A 365 3.80 -12.92 -30.94
C ASN A 365 3.16 -14.23 -31.46
N LYS A 366 1.82 -14.31 -31.49
CA LYS A 366 1.11 -15.46 -32.07
C LYS A 366 1.17 -15.49 -33.60
N ASN A 367 1.19 -14.31 -34.24
CA ASN A 367 1.18 -14.23 -35.70
C ASN A 367 2.57 -14.44 -36.34
N SER A 368 3.64 -14.30 -35.57
CA SER A 368 5.01 -14.52 -36.04
C SER A 368 5.42 -16.00 -36.15
N ASN A 369 4.64 -16.92 -35.56
CA ASN A 369 4.88 -18.37 -35.64
C ASN A 369 3.92 -19.05 -36.63
N GLY A 370 4.11 -18.80 -37.92
CA GLY A 370 3.70 -19.73 -38.99
C GLY A 370 2.44 -19.37 -39.79
N ASN A 371 2.65 -18.90 -41.02
CA ASN A 371 2.26 -19.64 -42.24
C ASN A 371 0.90 -20.36 -42.26
N GLU A 372 -0.20 -19.69 -41.92
CA GLU A 372 -1.54 -20.11 -42.36
C GLU A 372 -1.99 -19.24 -43.53
N LYS A 373 -1.99 -19.84 -44.72
CA LYS A 373 -2.78 -19.39 -45.87
C LYS A 373 -4.24 -19.34 -45.41
N ALA A 374 -4.73 -18.14 -45.11
CA ALA A 374 -6.14 -17.91 -44.89
C ALA A 374 -6.87 -18.05 -46.23
N GLU A 375 -7.49 -19.20 -46.46
CA GLU A 375 -8.63 -19.29 -47.36
C GLU A 375 -9.81 -18.56 -46.72
N ALA A 376 -10.32 -17.58 -47.46
CA ALA A 376 -11.40 -16.72 -47.05
C ALA A 376 -12.72 -17.50 -47.03
N ASP A 377 -13.19 -17.83 -45.82
CA ASP A 377 -14.59 -18.21 -45.62
C ASP A 377 -15.27 -17.22 -44.67
N ALA A 378 -15.94 -16.25 -45.28
CA ALA A 378 -16.65 -15.17 -44.64
C ALA A 378 -18.03 -15.63 -44.16
N SER A 379 -18.11 -16.42 -43.09
CA SER A 379 -19.42 -16.75 -42.47
C SER A 379 -19.35 -17.33 -41.04
N SER A 380 -18.52 -16.77 -40.15
CA SER A 380 -18.63 -17.10 -38.71
C SER A 380 -18.37 -15.89 -37.81
N PRO A 381 -19.39 -15.30 -37.17
CA PRO A 381 -19.23 -14.27 -36.15
C PRO A 381 -18.92 -14.96 -34.82
N ARG A 382 -17.76 -15.59 -34.71
CA ARG A 382 -17.15 -15.96 -33.43
C ARG A 382 -15.71 -15.48 -33.44
N GLY A 383 -15.56 -14.17 -33.39
CA GLY A 383 -14.31 -13.56 -32.94
C GLY A 383 -14.04 -14.08 -31.54
N ASN A 384 -13.04 -14.94 -31.41
CA ASN A 384 -12.50 -15.37 -30.12
C ASN A 384 -11.92 -14.13 -29.43
N ASN A 385 -12.78 -13.36 -28.75
CA ASN A 385 -12.38 -12.50 -27.65
C ASN A 385 -11.78 -13.42 -26.59
N ILE A 386 -10.48 -13.73 -26.74
CA ILE A 386 -9.69 -14.26 -25.64
C ILE A 386 -9.81 -13.18 -24.56
N LYS A 387 -10.66 -13.42 -23.56
CA LYS A 387 -10.70 -12.61 -22.35
C LYS A 387 -9.29 -12.69 -21.76
N THR A 388 -8.46 -11.70 -22.03
CA THR A 388 -7.18 -11.45 -21.36
C THR A 388 -7.44 -10.94 -19.93
N ALA A 389 -8.48 -11.44 -19.27
CA ALA A 389 -8.78 -11.11 -17.89
C ALA A 389 -7.86 -11.97 -17.02
N ARG A 390 -6.94 -11.32 -16.34
CA ARG A 390 -6.11 -11.92 -15.29
C ARG A 390 -6.74 -11.54 -13.95
N ASN A 391 -6.77 -12.46 -13.00
CA ASN A 391 -7.23 -12.14 -11.66
C ASN A 391 -6.08 -11.58 -10.79
N GLY A 392 -6.41 -11.07 -9.60
CA GLY A 392 -5.43 -10.50 -8.67
C GLY A 392 -4.30 -11.47 -8.28
N LEU A 393 -4.57 -12.77 -8.22
CA LEU A 393 -3.55 -13.78 -7.90
C LEU A 393 -2.46 -13.86 -9.00
N HIS A 394 -2.84 -13.74 -10.26
CA HIS A 394 -1.89 -13.68 -11.38
C HIS A 394 -1.00 -12.42 -11.29
N ILE A 395 -1.54 -11.28 -10.84
CA ILE A 395 -0.78 -10.05 -10.65
C ILE A 395 0.32 -10.25 -9.62
N ILE A 396 -0.05 -10.74 -8.44
CA ILE A 396 0.88 -10.93 -7.31
C ILE A 396 1.95 -11.97 -7.67
N LEU A 397 1.59 -13.04 -8.39
CA LEU A 397 2.57 -13.99 -8.93
C LEU A 397 3.54 -13.32 -9.91
N SER A 398 3.04 -12.44 -10.77
CA SER A 398 3.86 -11.71 -11.75
C SER A 398 4.91 -10.81 -11.07
N CYS A 399 4.63 -10.28 -9.87
CA CYS A 399 5.59 -9.50 -9.08
C CYS A 399 6.90 -10.27 -8.78
N THR A 400 6.85 -11.60 -8.68
CA THR A 400 8.04 -12.44 -8.45
C THR A 400 9.05 -12.40 -9.60
N SER A 401 8.61 -12.02 -10.81
CA SER A 401 9.47 -11.90 -12.00
C SER A 401 10.37 -10.67 -11.98
N PHE A 402 10.02 -9.62 -11.23
CA PHE A 402 10.81 -8.38 -11.09
C PHE A 402 11.90 -8.45 -10.03
N SER A 403 12.12 -9.63 -9.51
CA SER A 403 12.91 -9.85 -8.30
C SER A 403 14.41 -9.56 -8.41
N TYR A 404 14.95 -9.45 -9.62
CA TYR A 404 16.32 -8.95 -9.85
C TYR A 404 16.42 -7.43 -9.77
N GLY A 405 15.35 -6.72 -10.12
CA GLY A 405 15.28 -5.25 -9.99
C GLY A 405 14.91 -4.81 -8.58
N CYS A 406 14.24 -5.67 -7.80
CA CYS A 406 13.87 -5.40 -6.41
C CYS A 406 13.77 -6.70 -5.60
N PHE A 407 14.77 -6.98 -4.77
CA PHE A 407 14.82 -8.22 -3.97
C PHE A 407 13.69 -8.27 -2.93
N THR A 408 13.46 -7.17 -2.21
CA THR A 408 12.43 -7.06 -1.17
C THR A 408 11.02 -7.33 -1.73
N LEU A 409 10.75 -6.94 -2.98
CA LEU A 409 9.48 -7.25 -3.64
C LEU A 409 9.25 -8.76 -3.78
N ARG A 410 10.30 -9.54 -4.07
CA ARG A 410 10.18 -11.01 -4.13
C ARG A 410 9.71 -11.59 -2.81
N GLU A 411 10.31 -11.16 -1.70
CA GLU A 411 10.00 -11.68 -0.36
C GLU A 411 8.57 -11.34 0.03
N TRP A 412 8.16 -10.09 -0.16
CA TRP A 412 6.79 -9.68 0.13
C TRP A 412 5.76 -10.36 -0.78
N ALA A 413 6.07 -10.57 -2.06
CA ALA A 413 5.20 -11.32 -2.96
C ALA A 413 5.01 -12.77 -2.48
N LEU A 414 6.07 -13.44 -2.04
CA LEU A 414 5.98 -14.79 -1.49
C LEU A 414 5.15 -14.84 -0.20
N VAL A 415 5.31 -13.86 0.70
CA VAL A 415 4.49 -13.74 1.91
C VAL A 415 3.03 -13.51 1.54
N ALA A 416 2.74 -12.61 0.60
CA ALA A 416 1.38 -12.35 0.14
C ALA A 416 0.74 -13.60 -0.46
N ILE A 417 1.44 -14.31 -1.36
CA ILE A 417 0.96 -15.57 -1.95
C ILE A 417 0.67 -16.58 -0.84
N ARG A 418 1.59 -16.79 0.10
CA ARG A 418 1.37 -17.70 1.23
C ARG A 418 0.08 -17.35 1.98
N ASN A 419 -0.13 -16.08 2.32
CA ASN A 419 -1.30 -15.62 3.06
C ASN A 419 -2.60 -15.77 2.26
N ILE A 420 -2.53 -15.60 0.93
CA ILE A 420 -3.67 -15.79 0.03
C ILE A 420 -4.05 -17.27 -0.12
N LEU A 421 -3.08 -18.18 -0.02
CA LEU A 421 -3.26 -19.63 -0.16
C LEU A 421 -3.47 -20.37 1.19
N GLU A 422 -3.27 -19.71 2.32
CA GLU A 422 -3.40 -20.31 3.64
C GLU A 422 -4.86 -20.73 3.89
N ASP A 423 -5.07 -22.03 4.12
CA ASP A 423 -6.38 -22.69 4.23
C ASP A 423 -7.36 -22.34 3.07
N ASN A 424 -6.74 -22.04 1.92
CA ASN A 424 -7.20 -21.54 0.63
C ASN A 424 -7.42 -22.55 -0.51
N ASP A 425 -8.16 -23.66 -0.40
CA ASP A 425 -8.07 -24.74 -1.42
C ASP A 425 -8.41 -24.27 -2.85
N GLU A 426 -9.44 -23.44 -3.02
CA GLU A 426 -9.82 -22.88 -4.32
C GLU A 426 -8.77 -21.92 -4.88
N ASN A 427 -8.06 -21.18 -4.03
CA ASN A 427 -6.92 -20.38 -4.46
C ASN A 427 -5.71 -21.26 -4.83
N ARG A 428 -5.48 -22.35 -4.10
CA ARG A 428 -4.41 -23.32 -4.41
C ARG A 428 -4.66 -23.99 -5.75
N ASP A 429 -5.91 -24.32 -6.06
CA ASP A 429 -6.30 -24.90 -7.35
C ASP A 429 -5.98 -23.96 -8.51
N VAL A 430 -6.20 -22.65 -8.36
CA VAL A 430 -5.81 -21.66 -9.39
C VAL A 430 -4.30 -21.67 -9.61
N VAL A 431 -3.48 -21.75 -8.55
CA VAL A 431 -2.02 -21.83 -8.69
C VAL A 431 -1.58 -23.16 -9.30
N ALA A 432 -2.21 -24.28 -8.91
CA ALA A 432 -1.91 -25.61 -9.46
C ALA A 432 -2.22 -25.70 -10.97
N GLN A 433 -3.17 -24.90 -11.46
CA GLN A 433 -3.45 -24.77 -12.90
C GLN A 433 -2.36 -23.99 -13.66
N LEU A 434 -1.55 -23.19 -12.97
CA LEU A 434 -0.42 -22.45 -13.57
C LEU A 434 0.85 -23.29 -13.66
N GLU A 435 0.95 -24.39 -12.91
CA GLU A 435 2.05 -25.34 -13.05
C GLU A 435 2.04 -25.97 -14.45
N ALA A 436 3.22 -26.17 -15.03
CA ALA A 436 3.37 -26.77 -16.35
C ALA A 436 2.91 -28.24 -16.31
N GLN A 437 1.63 -28.49 -16.59
CA GLN A 437 1.03 -29.81 -16.42
C GLN A 437 1.40 -30.79 -17.52
N ASN A 438 1.70 -30.31 -18.74
CA ASN A 438 2.04 -31.16 -19.88
C ASN A 438 3.05 -30.48 -20.82
N ALA A 439 4.00 -31.26 -21.33
CA ALA A 439 4.87 -30.82 -22.41
C ALA A 439 4.12 -30.90 -23.74
N VAL A 440 3.91 -29.74 -24.38
CA VAL A 440 3.30 -29.69 -25.71
C VAL A 440 4.34 -30.17 -26.73
N ASN A 441 4.12 -31.37 -27.26
CA ASN A 441 4.90 -31.90 -28.38
C ASN A 441 4.25 -31.45 -29.68
N THR A 442 4.89 -30.49 -30.37
CA THR A 442 4.39 -30.02 -31.66
C THR A 442 4.82 -30.96 -32.81
N PRO A 443 4.09 -30.98 -33.93
CA PRO A 443 4.44 -31.80 -35.10
C PRO A 443 5.84 -31.51 -35.65
N GLU A 444 6.33 -30.28 -35.49
CA GLU A 444 7.66 -29.85 -35.92
C GLU A 444 8.76 -30.50 -35.07
N LEU A 445 8.54 -30.60 -33.75
CA LEU A 445 9.45 -31.29 -32.84
C LEU A 445 9.52 -32.78 -33.19
N GLN A 446 8.37 -33.41 -33.50
CA GLN A 446 8.33 -34.79 -33.98
C GLN A 446 9.06 -34.97 -35.32
N LYS A 447 8.93 -34.04 -36.27
CA LYS A 447 9.68 -34.08 -37.55
C LYS A 447 11.19 -33.98 -37.34
N MET A 448 11.63 -33.32 -36.27
CA MET A 448 13.05 -33.26 -35.89
C MET A 448 13.52 -34.47 -35.08
N GLY A 449 12.62 -35.43 -34.79
CA GLY A 449 12.93 -36.60 -33.97
C GLY A 449 13.13 -36.26 -32.50
N VAL A 450 12.54 -35.17 -32.03
CA VAL A 450 12.74 -34.62 -30.68
C VAL A 450 11.40 -34.57 -29.95
N LYS A 451 11.39 -35.05 -28.71
CA LYS A 451 10.26 -34.97 -27.80
C LYS A 451 10.62 -34.08 -26.61
N VAL A 452 9.73 -33.19 -26.24
CA VAL A 452 9.81 -32.46 -24.99
C VAL A 452 9.07 -33.26 -23.93
N ASP A 453 9.77 -33.57 -22.85
CA ASP A 453 9.23 -34.27 -21.68
C ASP A 453 9.30 -33.33 -20.47
N LEU A 454 8.35 -33.48 -19.57
CA LEU A 454 8.26 -32.67 -18.35
C LEU A 454 8.52 -33.59 -17.17
N ASP A 455 9.57 -33.31 -16.39
CA ASP A 455 9.85 -34.10 -15.21
C ASP A 455 8.78 -33.87 -14.13
N LYS A 456 8.76 -34.72 -13.10
CA LYS A 456 7.86 -34.60 -11.95
C LYS A 456 8.04 -33.30 -11.14
N ARG A 457 9.02 -32.46 -11.48
CA ARG A 457 9.37 -31.20 -10.83
C ARG A 457 9.08 -29.99 -11.74
N GLY A 458 8.40 -30.18 -12.86
CA GLY A 458 8.08 -29.10 -13.80
C GLY A 458 9.26 -28.66 -14.68
N LYS A 459 10.38 -29.39 -14.67
CA LYS A 459 11.55 -29.10 -15.49
C LYS A 459 11.40 -29.73 -16.87
N VAL A 460 11.59 -28.90 -17.88
CA VAL A 460 11.50 -29.30 -19.28
C VAL A 460 12.79 -29.98 -19.71
N HIS A 461 12.67 -31.21 -20.21
CA HIS A 461 13.75 -31.98 -20.80
C HIS A 461 13.47 -32.23 -22.27
N VAL A 462 14.52 -32.12 -23.08
CA VAL A 462 14.47 -32.46 -24.50
C VAL A 462 15.06 -33.86 -24.66
N VAL A 463 14.24 -34.80 -25.12
CA VAL A 463 14.58 -36.22 -25.27
C VAL A 463 14.48 -36.58 -26.74
N HIS A 464 15.41 -37.38 -27.26
CA HIS A 464 15.29 -37.89 -28.63
C HIS A 464 14.12 -38.88 -28.72
N ASP A 465 13.28 -38.75 -29.74
CA ASP A 465 12.17 -39.65 -29.99
C ASP A 465 12.68 -40.95 -30.62
N ASN A 466 13.04 -41.91 -29.78
CA ASN A 466 13.61 -43.21 -30.17
C ASN A 466 12.64 -44.10 -30.97
N ASN A 467 11.40 -43.68 -31.21
CA ASN A 467 10.44 -44.41 -32.05
C ASN A 467 10.64 -44.19 -33.56
N THR A 468 11.43 -43.20 -33.97
CA THR A 468 11.63 -42.89 -35.40
C THR A 468 12.48 -43.93 -36.14
N GLU A 469 13.25 -44.77 -35.42
CA GLU A 469 14.08 -45.83 -36.04
C GLU A 469 13.32 -47.13 -36.38
N ARG A 470 12.02 -47.24 -36.05
CA ARG A 470 11.24 -48.48 -36.31
C ARG A 470 10.43 -48.50 -37.61
N HIS A 471 10.38 -47.40 -38.37
CA HIS A 471 9.62 -47.32 -39.63
C HIS A 471 10.47 -47.36 -40.91
N THR A 472 11.78 -47.58 -40.79
CA THR A 472 12.69 -47.83 -41.92
C THR A 472 13.36 -49.19 -41.81
N LYS A 473 12.57 -50.26 -41.85
CA LYS A 473 13.05 -51.59 -42.26
C LYS A 473 12.04 -52.29 -43.15
#